data_AF-A0A7X9BHG7-F1
#
_entry.id   AF-A0A7X9BHG7-F1
#
_cell.length_a   1.000
_cell.length_b   1.000
_cell.length_c   1.000
_cell.angle_alpha   90.00
_cell.angle_beta   90.00
_cell.angle_gamma   90.00
#
_symmetry.space_group_name_H-M   'P 1'
#
loop_
_entity.id
_entity.type
_entity.pdbx_description
1 polymer ?
#
loop_
_entity_poly.entity_id
_entity_poly.type
_entity_poly.pdbx_seq_one_letter_code
_entity_poly.pdbx_strand_id
1 'polypeptide(L)'
;LAVRDALIVSIVGGADGARKAVLMDFASRPHAPEVCARMGRLLTAAFTDEHGGLDEARCRAAVGALKDMAGIVPERYRVQPLTIMAYVLWWLGKDEAVEYALEALAIDERCSLAAIVLGAMRRGIYPVWLR
;
A
#
# COMPACT_ATOMS: atom_id res chain seq x y z
N LEU A 1 1.94 -4.37 -11.38
CA LEU A 1 2.94 -3.82 -10.43
C LEU A 1 2.94 -2.29 -10.47
N ALA A 2 3.27 -1.65 -11.60
CA ALA A 2 3.34 -0.18 -11.73
C ALA A 2 2.14 0.61 -11.17
N VAL A 3 0.91 0.26 -11.57
CA VAL A 3 -0.31 0.95 -11.12
C VAL A 3 -0.61 0.73 -9.64
N ARG A 4 -0.31 -0.47 -9.12
CA ARG A 4 -0.44 -0.80 -7.69
C ARG A 4 0.47 0.12 -6.86
N ASP A 5 1.73 0.22 -7.25
CA ASP A 5 2.72 1.00 -6.50
C ASP A 5 2.41 2.51 -6.57
N ALA A 6 1.94 3.00 -7.72
CA ALA A 6 1.42 4.36 -7.84
C ALA A 6 0.24 4.62 -6.90
N LEU A 7 -0.71 3.67 -6.83
CA LEU A 7 -1.87 3.79 -5.94
C LEU A 7 -1.43 3.80 -4.47
N ILE A 8 -0.53 2.90 -4.07
CA ILE A 8 0.04 2.87 -2.72
C ILE A 8 0.64 4.23 -2.36
N VAL A 9 1.50 4.80 -3.22
CA VAL A 9 2.14 6.10 -2.93
C VAL A 9 1.13 7.25 -2.89
N SER A 10 0.08 7.22 -3.71
CA SER A 10 -0.98 8.23 -3.62
C SER A 10 -1.69 8.24 -2.26
N ILE A 11 -1.77 7.06 -1.62
CA ILE A 11 -2.44 6.88 -0.33
C ILE A 11 -1.48 7.20 0.81
N VAL A 12 -0.29 6.59 0.84
CA VAL A 12 0.63 6.67 1.99
C VAL A 12 1.72 7.73 1.86
N GLY A 13 1.99 8.23 0.65
CA GLY A 13 3.07 9.20 0.39
C GLY A 13 2.68 10.67 0.63
N GLY A 14 1.55 10.93 1.29
CA GLY A 14 1.07 12.29 1.57
C GLY A 14 0.72 13.11 0.33
N ALA A 15 0.79 14.44 0.44
CA ALA A 15 0.51 15.34 -0.70
C ALA A 15 1.50 15.15 -1.85
N ASP A 16 2.75 14.83 -1.54
CA ASP A 16 3.84 14.68 -2.50
C ASP A 16 3.70 13.42 -3.34
N GLY A 17 3.29 12.32 -2.71
CA GLY A 17 2.99 11.06 -3.38
C GLY A 17 1.76 11.15 -4.30
N ALA A 18 0.78 11.99 -3.96
CA ALA A 18 -0.44 12.17 -4.74
C ALA A 18 -0.29 13.11 -5.95
N ARG A 19 0.88 13.75 -6.15
CA ARG A 19 1.08 14.67 -7.28
C ARG A 19 0.96 13.91 -8.60
N LYS A 20 0.16 14.43 -9.53
CA LYS A 20 -0.10 13.80 -10.84
C LYS A 20 1.18 13.41 -11.59
N ALA A 21 2.19 14.28 -11.62
CA ALA A 21 3.46 13.99 -12.27
C ALA A 21 4.19 12.78 -11.64
N VAL A 22 4.14 12.67 -10.31
CA VAL A 22 4.74 11.55 -9.56
C VAL A 22 3.98 10.25 -9.83
N LEU A 23 2.65 10.29 -9.84
CA LEU A 23 1.82 9.12 -10.16
C LEU A 23 2.02 8.65 -11.61
N MET A 24 2.14 9.59 -12.55
CA MET A 24 2.43 9.27 -13.95
C MET A 24 3.81 8.64 -14.12
N ASP A 25 4.83 9.12 -13.39
CA ASP A 25 6.17 8.50 -13.39
C ASP A 25 6.09 7.04 -12.92
N PHE A 26 5.38 6.76 -11.81
CA PHE A 26 5.22 5.39 -11.30
C PHE A 26 4.42 4.50 -12.24
N ALA A 27 3.37 5.01 -12.87
CA ALA A 27 2.54 4.23 -13.77
C ALA A 27 3.23 3.93 -15.11
N SER A 28 4.00 4.88 -15.65
CA SER A 28 4.59 4.79 -16.99
C SER A 28 6.04 4.31 -17.03
N ARG A 29 6.82 4.54 -15.96
CA ARG A 29 8.26 4.23 -15.89
C ARG A 29 8.63 3.54 -14.56
N PRO A 30 7.92 2.49 -14.13
CA PRO A 30 8.06 1.87 -12.80
C PRO A 30 9.45 1.32 -12.49
N HIS A 31 10.23 0.97 -13.51
CA HIS A 31 11.54 0.34 -13.38
C HIS A 31 12.71 1.29 -13.65
N ALA A 32 12.42 2.56 -13.95
CA ALA A 32 13.49 3.54 -14.15
C ALA A 32 14.19 3.80 -12.79
N PRO A 33 15.54 3.73 -12.70
CA PRO A 33 16.25 3.84 -11.44
C PRO A 33 15.89 5.08 -10.61
N GLU A 34 15.67 6.21 -11.27
CA GLU A 34 15.26 7.46 -10.65
C GLU A 34 13.83 7.41 -10.06
N VAL A 35 12.95 6.61 -10.66
CA VAL A 35 11.57 6.40 -10.19
C VAL A 35 11.58 5.44 -9.00
N CYS A 36 12.32 4.32 -9.07
CA CYS A 36 12.48 3.41 -7.94
C CYS A 36 13.12 4.10 -6.72
N ALA A 37 14.15 4.91 -6.94
CA ALA A 37 14.80 5.66 -5.86
C ALA A 37 13.84 6.69 -5.23
N ARG A 38 12.96 7.31 -6.03
CA ARG A 38 11.95 8.26 -5.55
C ARG A 38 10.87 7.58 -4.72
N MET A 39 10.38 6.42 -5.19
CA MET A 39 9.46 5.56 -4.43
C MET A 39 10.03 5.24 -3.05
N GLY A 40 11.27 4.75 -2.99
CA GLY A 40 11.94 4.43 -1.73
C GLY A 40 12.02 5.65 -0.81
N ARG A 41 12.45 6.81 -1.32
CA ARG A 41 12.52 8.04 -0.52
C ARG A 41 11.17 8.48 0.05
N LEU A 42 10.10 8.46 -0.76
CA LEU A 42 8.76 8.86 -0.31
C LEU A 42 8.24 7.93 0.78
N LEU A 43 8.37 6.61 0.58
CA LEU A 43 7.94 5.63 1.57
C LEU A 43 8.78 5.70 2.85
N THR A 44 10.10 5.81 2.75
CA THR A 44 10.97 5.96 3.93
C THR A 44 10.63 7.23 4.70
N ALA A 45 10.50 8.37 4.02
CA ALA A 45 10.13 9.63 4.65
C ALA A 45 8.80 9.52 5.40
N ALA A 46 7.76 8.96 4.76
CA ALA A 46 6.47 8.74 5.40
C ALA A 46 6.54 7.76 6.58
N PHE A 47 7.44 6.76 6.52
CA PHE A 47 7.55 5.72 7.55
C PHE A 47 8.27 6.21 8.81
N THR A 48 9.20 7.16 8.63
CA THR A 48 10.05 7.69 9.72
C THR A 48 9.60 9.04 10.26
N ASP A 49 8.55 9.64 9.70
CA ASP A 49 8.02 10.91 10.18
C ASP A 49 7.22 10.72 11.48
N GLU A 50 7.76 11.22 12.60
CA GLU A 50 7.11 11.18 13.92
C GLU A 50 5.83 12.03 13.99
N HIS A 51 5.76 13.08 13.20
CA HIS A 51 4.60 13.98 13.13
C HIS A 51 3.68 13.62 11.97
N GLY A 52 4.09 12.66 11.13
CA GLY A 52 3.42 12.26 9.91
C GLY A 52 2.38 11.19 10.17
N GLY A 53 1.14 11.59 10.44
CA GLY A 53 0.01 10.68 10.34
C GLY A 53 -0.42 10.47 8.88
N LEU A 54 -1.01 9.31 8.58
CA LEU A 54 -1.75 9.16 7.33
C LEU A 54 -3.04 9.99 7.38
N ASP A 55 -3.41 10.55 6.24
CA ASP A 55 -4.72 11.17 6.04
C ASP A 55 -5.80 10.08 6.16
N GLU A 56 -6.44 9.99 7.33
CA GLU A 56 -7.40 8.93 7.60
C GLU A 56 -8.60 8.97 6.65
N ALA A 57 -9.04 10.16 6.23
CA ALA A 57 -10.15 10.30 5.31
C ALA A 57 -9.78 9.71 3.93
N ARG A 58 -8.57 10.00 3.46
CA ARG A 58 -8.02 9.40 2.24
C ARG A 58 -7.86 7.89 2.37
N CYS A 59 -7.36 7.39 3.49
CA CYS A 59 -7.18 5.96 3.70
C CYS A 59 -8.52 5.23 3.75
N ARG A 60 -9.52 5.78 4.47
CA ARG A 60 -10.88 5.22 4.49
C ARG A 60 -11.51 5.19 3.11
N ALA A 61 -11.38 6.28 2.34
CA ALA A 61 -11.90 6.34 0.97
C ALA A 61 -11.22 5.30 0.06
N ALA A 62 -9.90 5.16 0.17
CA ALA A 62 -9.14 4.18 -0.61
C ALA A 62 -9.53 2.74 -0.24
N VAL A 63 -9.61 2.41 1.04
CA VAL A 63 -10.02 1.08 1.51
C VAL A 63 -11.45 0.77 1.07
N GLY A 64 -12.39 1.72 1.18
CA GLY A 64 -13.76 1.56 0.69
C GLY A 64 -13.80 1.22 -0.80
N ALA A 65 -13.13 2.02 -1.63
CA ALA A 65 -13.07 1.79 -3.07
C ALA A 65 -12.43 0.44 -3.45
N LEU A 66 -11.37 0.03 -2.74
CA LEU A 66 -10.70 -1.25 -2.96
C LEU A 66 -11.58 -2.44 -2.56
N LYS A 67 -12.36 -2.28 -1.47
CA LYS A 67 -13.32 -3.29 -1.02
C LYS A 67 -14.44 -3.47 -2.05
N ASP A 68 -14.97 -2.37 -2.58
CA ASP A 68 -15.98 -2.40 -3.65
C ASP A 68 -15.41 -3.08 -4.91
N MET A 69 -14.18 -2.73 -5.31
CA MET A 69 -13.50 -3.39 -6.43
C MET A 69 -13.36 -4.90 -6.20
N ALA A 70 -12.90 -5.32 -5.02
CA ALA A 70 -12.76 -6.73 -4.67
C ALA A 70 -14.09 -7.50 -4.74
N GLY A 71 -15.20 -6.86 -4.38
CA GLY A 71 -16.55 -7.43 -4.46
C GLY A 71 -17.07 -7.65 -5.88
N ILE A 72 -16.56 -6.89 -6.86
CA ILE A 72 -17.04 -6.93 -8.26
C ILE A 72 -16.12 -7.74 -9.17
N VAL A 73 -14.81 -7.69 -8.96
CA VAL A 73 -13.86 -8.37 -9.85
C VAL A 73 -13.87 -9.89 -9.66
N PRO A 74 -13.60 -10.68 -10.73
CA PRO A 74 -13.36 -12.11 -10.61
C PRO A 74 -12.27 -12.44 -9.58
N GLU A 75 -12.38 -13.58 -8.91
CA GLU A 75 -11.51 -13.99 -7.80
C GLU A 75 -10.02 -13.81 -8.08
N ARG A 76 -9.53 -14.27 -9.24
CA ARG A 76 -8.13 -14.13 -9.65
C ARG A 76 -7.60 -12.69 -9.70
N TYR A 77 -8.48 -11.70 -9.80
CA TYR A 77 -8.12 -10.28 -9.81
C TYR A 77 -8.24 -9.60 -8.44
N ARG A 78 -8.81 -10.28 -7.43
CA ARG A 78 -8.95 -9.75 -6.07
C ARG A 78 -7.62 -9.61 -5.34
N VAL A 79 -6.58 -10.35 -5.75
CA VAL A 79 -5.23 -10.30 -5.16
C VAL A 79 -4.74 -8.85 -5.02
N GLN A 80 -4.89 -8.03 -6.07
CA GLN A 80 -4.41 -6.65 -6.07
C GLN A 80 -5.15 -5.77 -5.05
N PRO A 81 -6.49 -5.62 -5.09
CA PRO A 81 -7.19 -4.79 -4.11
C PRO A 81 -7.02 -5.29 -2.68
N LEU A 82 -7.08 -6.61 -2.43
CA LEU A 82 -6.84 -7.20 -1.11
C LEU A 82 -5.47 -6.83 -0.56
N THR A 83 -4.42 -6.96 -1.39
CA THR A 83 -3.05 -6.68 -0.95
C THR A 83 -2.83 -5.18 -0.68
N ILE A 84 -3.45 -4.29 -1.46
CA ILE A 84 -3.35 -2.85 -1.22
C ILE A 84 -4.09 -2.48 0.07
N MET A 85 -5.27 -3.05 0.32
CA MET A 85 -5.99 -2.86 1.59
C MET A 85 -5.14 -3.33 2.77
N ALA A 86 -4.57 -4.54 2.70
CA ALA A 86 -3.68 -5.06 3.73
C ALA A 86 -2.51 -4.11 4.02
N TYR A 87 -1.87 -3.59 2.97
CA TYR A 87 -0.77 -2.65 3.12
C TYR A 87 -1.19 -1.34 3.79
N VAL A 88 -2.31 -0.74 3.38
CA VAL A 88 -2.82 0.51 3.98
C VAL A 88 -3.23 0.30 5.44
N LEU A 89 -3.91 -0.81 5.74
CA LEU A 89 -4.33 -1.14 7.10
C LEU A 89 -3.14 -1.41 8.02
N TRP A 90 -2.08 -2.05 7.51
CA TRP A 90 -0.82 -2.22 8.24
C TRP A 90 -0.18 -0.88 8.58
N TRP A 91 -0.15 0.06 7.64
CA TRP A 91 0.31 1.43 7.90
C TRP A 91 -0.53 2.13 8.97
N LEU A 92 -1.81 1.80 9.10
CA LEU A 92 -2.72 2.34 10.12
C LEU A 92 -2.67 1.58 11.46
N GLY A 93 -1.82 0.56 11.58
CA GLY A 93 -1.73 -0.26 12.80
C GLY A 93 -2.98 -1.11 13.05
N LYS A 94 -3.70 -1.50 11.99
CA LYS A 94 -4.94 -2.25 12.06
C LYS A 94 -4.68 -3.75 11.87
N ASP A 95 -5.14 -4.56 12.83
CA ASP A 95 -4.96 -6.02 12.82
C ASP A 95 -5.71 -6.68 11.65
N GLU A 96 -6.76 -6.04 11.15
CA GLU A 96 -7.52 -6.45 9.97
C GLU A 96 -6.63 -6.60 8.72
N ALA A 97 -5.44 -5.96 8.69
CA ALA A 97 -4.46 -6.14 7.64
C ALA A 97 -4.06 -7.62 7.43
N VAL A 98 -4.05 -8.43 8.50
CA VAL A 98 -3.71 -9.86 8.45
C VAL A 98 -4.72 -10.63 7.60
N GLU A 99 -6.01 -10.38 7.78
CA GLU A 99 -7.08 -11.10 7.08
C GLU A 99 -6.97 -10.90 5.57
N TYR A 100 -6.83 -9.64 5.13
CA TYR A 100 -6.69 -9.32 3.71
C TYR A 100 -5.38 -9.84 3.10
N ALA A 101 -4.28 -9.86 3.86
CA ALA A 101 -3.02 -10.42 3.38
C ALA A 101 -3.09 -11.94 3.22
N LEU A 102 -3.72 -12.65 4.15
CA LEU A 102 -3.94 -14.10 4.05
C LEU A 102 -4.87 -14.44 2.89
N GLU A 103 -5.96 -13.69 2.71
CA GLU A 103 -6.87 -13.90 1.58
C GLU A 103 -6.15 -13.68 0.23
N ALA A 104 -5.31 -12.64 0.13
CA ALA A 104 -4.51 -12.42 -1.07
C ALA A 104 -3.54 -13.58 -1.37
N LEU A 105 -2.90 -14.15 -0.34
CA LEU A 105 -2.00 -15.30 -0.48
C LEU A 105 -2.73 -16.61 -0.80
N ALA A 106 -3.97 -16.77 -0.34
CA ALA A 106 -4.80 -17.93 -0.69
C ALA A 106 -5.13 -17.95 -2.19
N ILE A 107 -5.24 -16.77 -2.82
CA ILE A 107 -5.50 -16.64 -4.26
C ILE A 107 -4.18 -16.69 -5.06
N ASP A 108 -3.12 -16.05 -4.58
CA ASP A 108 -1.79 -16.05 -5.18
C ASP A 108 -0.70 -16.14 -4.10
N GLU A 109 -0.21 -17.36 -3.86
CA GLU A 109 0.84 -17.66 -2.89
C GLU A 109 2.16 -16.91 -3.16
N ARG A 110 2.35 -16.39 -4.39
CA ARG A 110 3.53 -15.63 -4.80
C ARG A 110 3.35 -14.12 -4.63
N CYS A 111 2.25 -13.67 -4.02
CA CYS A 111 2.00 -12.26 -3.75
C CYS A 111 3.00 -11.69 -2.72
N SER A 112 4.13 -11.19 -3.23
CA SER A 112 5.24 -10.67 -2.43
C SER A 112 4.82 -9.59 -1.43
N LEU A 113 3.91 -8.69 -1.81
CA LEU A 113 3.51 -7.58 -0.94
C LEU A 113 2.65 -8.07 0.24
N ALA A 114 1.78 -9.07 0.04
CA ALA A 114 1.05 -9.68 1.14
C ALA A 114 1.99 -10.41 2.12
N ALA A 115 3.00 -11.13 1.60
CA ALA A 115 4.04 -11.75 2.41
C ALA A 115 4.88 -10.72 3.20
N ILE A 116 5.16 -9.56 2.60
CA ILE A 116 5.85 -8.44 3.27
C ILE A 116 5.00 -7.91 4.43
N VAL A 117 3.70 -7.66 4.23
CA VAL A 117 2.79 -7.17 5.27
C VAL A 117 2.76 -8.12 6.47
N LEU A 118 2.49 -9.42 6.24
CA LEU A 118 2.49 -10.41 7.32
C LEU A 118 3.85 -10.51 8.02
N GLY A 119 4.93 -10.43 7.23
CA GLY A 119 6.29 -10.44 7.75
C GLY A 119 6.61 -9.22 8.62
N ALA A 120 6.09 -8.04 8.29
CA ALA A 120 6.27 -6.81 9.05
C ALA A 120 5.48 -6.87 10.37
N MET A 121 4.19 -7.24 10.30
CA MET A 121 3.32 -7.36 11.47
C MET A 121 3.86 -8.36 12.49
N ARG A 122 4.27 -9.56 12.04
CA ARG A 122 4.86 -10.59 12.91
C ARG A 122 6.13 -10.11 13.63
N ARG A 123 6.86 -9.16 13.04
CA ARG A 123 8.09 -8.59 13.61
C ARG A 123 7.84 -7.30 14.40
N GLY A 124 6.59 -6.84 14.50
CA GLY A 124 6.26 -5.57 15.14
C GLY A 124 6.82 -4.35 14.39
N ILE A 125 7.01 -4.45 13.07
CA ILE A 125 7.53 -3.35 12.25
C ILE A 125 6.35 -2.49 11.81
N TYR A 126 6.29 -1.27 12.33
CA TYR A 126 5.27 -0.26 12.04
C TYR A 126 5.91 1.12 11.81
N PRO A 127 5.22 2.03 11.10
CA PRO A 127 5.61 3.43 11.02
C PRO A 127 5.87 4.05 12.39
N VAL A 128 6.80 5.01 12.45
CA VAL A 128 7.26 5.59 13.73
C VAL A 128 6.14 6.29 14.50
N TRP A 129 5.19 6.91 13.81
CA TRP A 129 4.05 7.60 14.42
C TRP A 129 3.01 6.68 15.10
N LEU A 130 3.15 5.35 14.97
CA LEU A 130 2.34 4.36 15.71
C LEU A 130 3.01 3.90 17.03
N ARG A 131 4.18 4.45 17.37
CA ARG A 131 4.92 4.08 18.59
C ARG A 131 4.56 4.92 19.79
#